data_AF-A0A3D1J6B2-F1
#
_entry.id   AF-A0A3D1J6B2-F1
#
_cell.length_a   1.000
_cell.length_b   1.000
_cell.length_c   1.000
_cell.angle_alpha   90.00
_cell.angle_beta   90.00
_cell.angle_gamma   90.00
#
_symmetry.space_group_name_H-M   'P 1'
#
loop_
_entity.id
_entity.type
_entity.pdbx_description
1 polymer ?
#
loop_
_entity_poly.entity_id
_entity_poly.type
_entity_poly.pdbx_seq_one_letter_code
_entity_poly.pdbx_strand_id
1 'polypeptide(L)'
;IVLDPPSFARNKKKVFSVAKNYGELVTDSLAILANDGLLIASTNAANLPIGKFQELIEDALNDAHVSFDCLHTYRLPSDFAVDRHFNEGNYLKVFFYQIHKE
;
A
#
# COMPACT_ATOMS: atom_id res chain seq x y z
N ILE A 1 -4.37 9.84 5.38
CA ILE A 1 -4.73 9.63 3.95
C ILE A 1 -4.94 8.14 3.73
N VAL A 2 -5.97 7.75 2.98
CA VAL A 2 -6.27 6.35 2.64
C VAL A 2 -6.03 6.14 1.15
N LEU A 3 -5.22 5.13 0.80
CA LEU A 3 -4.92 4.72 -0.56
C LEU A 3 -5.50 3.33 -0.80
N ASP A 4 -6.58 3.29 -1.59
CA ASP A 4 -7.22 2.04 -2.05
C ASP A 4 -7.45 2.07 -3.57
N PRO A 5 -6.38 2.03 -4.38
CA PRO A 5 -6.49 2.11 -5.83
C PRO A 5 -6.94 0.75 -6.43
N PRO A 6 -7.51 0.77 -7.65
CA PRO A 6 -7.68 -0.47 -8.43
C PRO A 6 -6.31 -1.09 -8.77
N SER A 7 -6.26 -2.42 -8.92
CA SER A 7 -5.04 -3.15 -9.28
C SER A 7 -4.40 -2.68 -10.60
N PHE A 8 -5.25 -2.24 -11.54
CA PHE A 8 -4.87 -1.66 -12.82
C PHE A 8 -5.88 -0.59 -13.24
N ALA A 9 -5.40 0.53 -13.77
CA ALA A 9 -6.24 1.56 -14.38
C ALA A 9 -5.55 2.15 -15.62
N ARG A 10 -6.35 2.55 -16.61
CA ARG A 10 -5.84 3.24 -17.82
C ARG A 10 -6.73 4.42 -18.14
N ASN A 11 -6.13 5.58 -18.32
CA ASN A 11 -6.82 6.76 -18.86
C ASN A 11 -5.96 7.36 -19.96
N LYS A 12 -6.46 7.33 -21.21
CA LYS A 12 -5.90 7.92 -22.46
C LYS A 12 -4.36 7.94 -22.56
N LYS A 13 -3.68 8.78 -21.77
CA LYS A 13 -2.22 8.98 -21.73
C LYS A 13 -1.47 8.22 -20.63
N LYS A 14 -2.10 7.81 -19.51
CA LYS A 14 -1.44 7.15 -18.37
C LYS A 14 -2.01 5.74 -18.14
N VAL A 15 -1.11 4.81 -17.82
CA VAL A 15 -1.42 3.47 -17.32
C VAL A 15 -0.91 3.39 -15.90
N PHE A 16 -1.72 2.86 -15.00
CA PHE A 16 -1.42 2.62 -13.60
C PHE A 16 -1.49 1.12 -13.32
N SER A 17 -0.50 0.61 -12.60
CA SER A 17 -0.54 -0.70 -11.98
C SER A 17 0.06 -0.59 -10.58
N VAL A 18 -0.58 -1.23 -9.59
CA VAL A 18 -0.08 -1.26 -8.21
C VAL A 18 1.37 -1.74 -8.16
N ALA A 19 1.72 -2.79 -8.92
CA ALA A 19 3.08 -3.35 -8.91
C ALA A 19 4.18 -2.40 -9.42
N LYS A 20 3.82 -1.31 -10.11
CA LYS A 20 4.77 -0.37 -10.71
C LYS A 20 4.67 1.05 -10.17
N ASN A 21 3.47 1.47 -9.79
CA ASN A 21 3.15 2.88 -9.56
C ASN A 21 2.65 3.16 -8.14
N TYR A 22 2.62 2.17 -7.24
CA TYR A 22 2.12 2.40 -5.89
C TYR A 22 3.02 3.38 -5.11
N GLY A 23 4.35 3.30 -5.29
CA GLY A 23 5.29 4.25 -4.70
C GLY A 23 5.00 5.71 -5.08
N GLU A 24 4.63 5.98 -6.35
CA GLU A 24 4.20 7.33 -6.78
C GLU A 24 3.02 7.85 -5.95
N LEU A 25 2.00 7.00 -5.68
CA LEU A 25 0.85 7.38 -4.86
C LEU A 25 1.25 7.68 -3.41
N VAL A 26 2.20 6.92 -2.87
CA VAL A 26 2.75 7.16 -1.52
C VAL A 26 3.44 8.52 -1.50
N THR A 27 4.37 8.79 -2.42
CA THR A 27 5.08 10.07 -2.52
C THR A 27 4.12 11.25 -2.68
N ASP A 28 3.14 11.17 -3.59
CA ASP A 28 2.13 12.21 -3.80
C ASP A 28 1.30 12.46 -2.53
N SER A 29 0.98 11.39 -1.79
CA SER A 29 0.25 11.50 -0.52
C SER A 29 1.08 12.16 0.56
N LEU A 30 2.38 11.83 0.65
CA LEU A 30 3.28 12.46 1.61
C LEU A 30 3.32 13.96 1.41
N ALA A 31 3.27 14.49 0.18
CA ALA A 31 3.33 15.94 -0.04
C ALA A 31 2.22 16.74 0.69
N ILE A 32 1.05 16.12 0.91
CA ILE A 32 -0.12 16.76 1.54
C ILE A 32 -0.50 16.18 2.90
N LEU A 33 0.18 15.12 3.36
CA LEU A 33 -0.04 14.54 4.68
C LEU A 33 0.48 15.49 5.77
N ALA A 34 -0.25 15.67 6.86
CA ALA A 34 0.26 16.44 8.01
C ALA A 34 1.42 15.71 8.70
N ASN A 35 2.22 16.44 9.48
CA ASN A 35 3.14 15.78 10.42
C ASN A 35 2.34 14.94 11.42
N ASP A 36 2.91 13.81 11.85
CA ASP A 36 2.22 12.78 12.63
C ASP A 36 0.89 12.38 12.00
N GLY A 37 0.83 12.38 10.66
CA GLY A 37 -0.32 11.92 9.89
C GLY A 37 -0.29 10.41 9.66
N LEU A 38 -1.48 9.80 9.63
CA LEU A 38 -1.65 8.38 9.34
C LEU A 38 -1.84 8.14 7.83
N LEU A 39 -1.00 7.28 7.25
CA LEU A 39 -1.13 6.74 5.90
C LEU A 39 -1.67 5.30 5.98
N ILE A 40 -2.80 5.04 5.34
CA ILE A 40 -3.38 3.70 5.22
C ILE A 40 -3.25 3.28 3.76
N ALA A 41 -2.50 2.21 3.51
CA ALA A 41 -2.23 1.71 2.16
C ALA A 41 -2.83 0.31 1.98
N SER A 42 -3.74 0.15 1.02
CA SER A 42 -4.39 -1.12 0.69
C SER A 42 -4.26 -1.52 -0.77
N THR A 43 -4.30 -2.82 -1.01
CA THR A 43 -4.47 -3.38 -2.36
C THR A 43 -5.14 -4.74 -2.31
N ASN A 44 -5.98 -5.00 -3.31
CA ASN A 44 -6.61 -6.30 -3.56
C ASN A 44 -5.92 -7.10 -4.68
N ALA A 45 -4.78 -6.63 -5.19
CA ALA A 45 -4.05 -7.29 -6.27
C ALA A 45 -3.49 -8.66 -5.82
N ALA A 46 -4.16 -9.75 -6.19
CA ALA A 46 -3.79 -11.11 -5.79
C ALA A 46 -2.38 -11.50 -6.26
N ASN A 47 -1.99 -11.04 -7.46
CA ASN A 47 -0.69 -11.31 -8.08
C ASN A 47 0.47 -10.49 -7.47
N LEU A 48 0.20 -9.57 -6.56
CA LEU A 48 1.23 -8.83 -5.83
C LEU A 48 1.43 -9.47 -4.44
N PRO A 49 2.60 -10.08 -4.18
CA PRO A 49 2.92 -10.61 -2.86
C PRO A 49 2.95 -9.51 -1.80
N ILE A 50 2.57 -9.84 -0.56
CA ILE A 50 2.52 -8.87 0.54
C ILE A 50 3.88 -8.21 0.82
N GLY A 51 4.97 -8.98 0.80
CA GLY A 51 6.31 -8.43 1.02
C GLY A 51 6.70 -7.43 -0.07
N LYS A 52 6.41 -7.74 -1.33
CA LYS A 52 6.63 -6.81 -2.45
C LYS A 52 5.78 -5.54 -2.34
N PHE A 53 4.54 -5.67 -1.87
CA PHE A 53 3.70 -4.51 -1.62
C PHE A 53 4.25 -3.63 -0.49
N GLN A 54 4.74 -4.25 0.59
CA GLN A 54 5.35 -3.53 1.70
C GLN A 54 6.63 -2.80 1.26
N GLU A 55 7.52 -3.49 0.54
CA GLU A 55 8.74 -2.91 -0.04
C GLU A 55 8.40 -1.66 -0.88
N LEU A 56 7.41 -1.73 -1.78
CA LEU A 56 7.00 -0.57 -2.59
C LEU A 56 6.55 0.65 -1.77
N ILE A 57 5.96 0.44 -0.59
CA ILE A 57 5.55 1.53 0.30
C ILE A 57 6.77 2.08 1.02
N GLU A 58 7.53 1.21 1.70
CA GLU A 58 8.67 1.59 2.52
C GLU A 58 9.81 2.20 1.71
N ASP A 59 10.07 1.71 0.49
CA ASP A 59 11.03 2.31 -0.44
C ASP A 59 10.63 3.76 -0.76
N ALA A 60 9.35 4.02 -1.03
CA ALA A 60 8.86 5.37 -1.31
C ALA A 60 8.91 6.29 -0.08
N LEU A 61 8.72 5.76 1.13
CA LEU A 61 8.89 6.50 2.39
C LEU A 61 10.37 6.84 2.64
N ASN A 62 11.26 5.86 2.42
CA ASN A 62 12.71 6.02 2.58
C ASN A 62 13.30 7.02 1.57
N ASP A 63 12.89 6.93 0.31
CA ASP A 63 13.26 7.86 -0.77
C ASP A 63 12.78 9.29 -0.48
N ALA A 64 11.66 9.43 0.23
CA ALA A 64 11.15 10.72 0.69
C ALA A 64 11.84 11.23 1.97
N HIS A 65 12.79 10.47 2.53
CA HIS A 65 13.53 10.77 3.75
C HIS A 65 12.63 11.11 4.95
N VAL A 66 11.49 10.42 5.08
CA VAL A 66 10.60 10.55 6.24
C VAL A 66 10.80 9.39 7.20
N SER A 67 10.68 9.67 8.50
CA SER A 67 10.62 8.61 9.51
C SER A 67 9.19 8.06 9.59
N PHE A 68 9.03 6.77 9.89
CA PHE A 68 7.72 6.14 9.95
C PHE A 68 7.67 4.94 10.89
N ASP A 69 6.49 4.68 11.44
CA ASP A 69 6.17 3.47 12.21
C ASP A 69 5.05 2.66 11.51
N CYS A 70 5.27 1.36 11.32
CA CYS A 70 4.21 0.45 10.88
C CYS A 70 3.35 0.01 12.08
N LEU A 71 2.22 0.69 12.29
CA LEU A 71 1.36 0.46 13.45
C LEU A 71 0.57 -0.85 13.35
N HIS A 72 0.00 -1.11 12.17
CA HIS A 72 -0.89 -2.25 11.97
C HIS A 72 -0.80 -2.82 10.55
N THR A 73 -0.97 -4.14 10.47
CA THR A 73 -1.07 -4.89 9.22
C THR A 73 -2.35 -5.73 9.25
N TYR A 74 -3.17 -5.60 8.21
CA TYR A 74 -4.42 -6.35 8.08
C TYR A 74 -4.46 -7.17 6.80
N ARG A 75 -5.23 -8.26 6.86
CA ARG A 75 -5.51 -9.21 5.77
C ARG A 75 -7.03 -9.42 5.67
N LEU A 76 -7.46 -10.34 4.82
CA LEU A 76 -8.87 -10.73 4.73
C LEU A 76 -9.44 -11.09 6.12
N PRO A 77 -10.65 -10.61 6.45
CA PRO A 77 -11.32 -10.94 7.70
C PRO A 77 -11.81 -12.39 7.71
N SER A 78 -12.22 -12.89 8.87
CA SER A 78 -12.53 -14.32 9.10
C SER A 78 -13.71 -14.87 8.29
N ASP A 79 -14.60 -14.00 7.82
CA ASP A 79 -15.72 -14.30 6.93
C ASP A 79 -15.29 -14.56 5.48
N PHE A 80 -14.05 -14.24 5.11
CA PHE A 80 -13.44 -14.58 3.83
C PHE A 80 -12.46 -15.73 4.01
N ALA A 81 -12.93 -16.95 3.73
CA ALA A 81 -12.13 -18.16 3.87
C ALA A 81 -10.87 -18.11 2.99
N VAL A 82 -9.73 -18.40 3.60
CA VAL A 82 -8.43 -18.51 2.93
C VAL A 82 -7.94 -19.94 3.06
N ASP A 83 -7.58 -20.57 1.94
CA ASP A 83 -6.89 -21.86 1.94
C ASP A 83 -5.39 -21.66 2.13
N ARG A 84 -4.79 -22.39 3.07
CA ARG A 84 -3.35 -22.34 3.36
C ARG A 84 -2.49 -22.87 2.21
N HIS A 85 -3.06 -23.68 1.32
CA HIS A 85 -2.39 -24.19 0.13
C HIS A 85 -2.56 -23.28 -1.10
N PHE A 86 -3.39 -22.23 -0.99
CA PHE A 86 -3.63 -21.25 -2.04
C PHE A 86 -3.46 -19.83 -1.49
N ASN A 87 -2.19 -19.41 -1.38
CA ASN A 87 -1.80 -18.14 -0.76
C ASN A 87 -2.36 -16.92 -1.51
N GLU A 88 -2.54 -17.03 -2.82
CA GLU A 88 -3.14 -16.00 -3.68
C GLU A 88 -4.60 -15.70 -3.29
N GLY A 89 -5.28 -16.66 -2.66
CA GLY A 89 -6.62 -16.47 -2.09
C GLY A 89 -6.66 -15.44 -0.96
N ASN A 90 -5.53 -15.19 -0.28
CA ASN A 90 -5.41 -14.09 0.67
C ASN A 90 -5.01 -12.79 -0.04
N TYR A 91 -5.87 -12.30 -0.93
CA TYR A 91 -5.51 -11.24 -1.87
C TYR A 91 -5.47 -9.83 -1.27
N LEU A 92 -6.14 -9.58 -0.13
CA LEU A 92 -6.14 -8.27 0.52
C LEU A 92 -4.87 -8.06 1.34
N LYS A 93 -4.21 -6.91 1.16
CA LYS A 93 -3.11 -6.44 2.00
C LYS A 93 -3.42 -5.01 2.43
N VAL A 94 -3.26 -4.71 3.71
CA VAL A 94 -3.43 -3.35 4.25
C VAL A 94 -2.34 -3.06 5.28
N PHE A 95 -1.72 -1.90 5.16
CA PHE A 95 -0.72 -1.39 6.11
C PHE A 95 -1.10 -0.01 6.62
N PHE A 96 -0.85 0.23 7.90
CA PHE A 96 -1.06 1.50 8.58
C PHE A 96 0.30 2.05 8.99
N TYR A 97 0.70 3.17 8.41
CA TYR A 97 1.94 3.86 8.70
C TYR A 97 1.67 5.20 9.36
N GLN A 98 2.26 5.40 10.53
CA GLN A 98 2.36 6.71 11.16
C GLN A 98 3.59 7.41 10.56
N ILE A 99 3.42 8.59 9.98
CA ILE A 99 4.51 9.32 9.32
C ILE A 99 4.98 10.47 10.20
N HIS A 100 6.29 10.58 10.38
CA HIS A 100 6.96 11.64 11.13
C HIS A 100 7.81 12.48 10.17
N LYS A 101 7.41 13.74 10.00
CA LYS A 101 8.09 14.72 9.16
C LYS A 101 8.90 15.65 10.05
N GLU A 102 10.17 15.81 9.72
CA GLU A 102 11.05 16.82 10.33
C GLU A 102 10.70 18.24 9.87
#